data_AF-A0A953WGP5-F1
#
_entry.id   AF-A0A953WGP5-F1
#
_cell.length_a   1.000
_cell.length_b   1.000
_cell.length_c   1.000
_cell.angle_alpha   90.00
_cell.angle_beta   90.00
_cell.angle_gamma   90.00
#
_symmetry.space_group_name_H-M   'P 1'
#
loop_
_entity.id
_entity.type
_entity.pdbx_description
1 polymer ?
#
loop_
_entity_poly.entity_id
_entity_poly.type
_entity_poly.pdbx_seq_one_letter_code
_entity_poly.pdbx_strand_id
1 'polypeptide(L)'
;QGRPMQTLVTALEGLFAKRLAELILRREGLDPAARLADLSHATLEGLAAALTSWQVRPAGTEGYRTAEVTAGGVDTAGLSSRTMESRHVPGLHFIGECVDVTGWLGGYNFQWAW
;
A
#
# COMPACT_ATOMS: atom_id res chain seq x y z
N GLN A 1 -2.78 21.73 22.11
CA GLN A 1 -2.01 22.79 22.80
C GLN A 1 -0.53 22.44 22.66
N GLY A 2 0.28 23.28 22.03
CA GLY A 2 1.67 22.96 21.71
C GLY A 2 2.52 22.82 22.99
N ARG A 3 3.30 21.73 23.09
CA ARG A 3 4.33 21.54 24.12
C ARG A 3 5.70 21.85 23.51
N PRO A 4 6.12 23.12 23.40
CA PRO A 4 7.32 23.51 22.64
C PRO A 4 8.61 22.92 23.21
N MET A 5 8.63 22.54 24.48
CA MET A 5 9.80 21.96 25.14
C MET A 5 9.96 20.45 24.95
N GLN A 6 8.99 19.78 24.30
CA GLN A 6 9.11 18.34 24.07
C GLN A 6 10.16 18.03 23.00
N THR A 7 10.76 16.85 23.09
CA THR A 7 11.70 16.34 22.08
C THR A 7 10.97 15.98 20.79
N LEU A 8 11.69 15.94 19.68
CA LEU A 8 11.12 15.56 18.38
C LEU A 8 10.49 14.18 18.39
N VAL A 9 11.16 13.20 19.00
CA VAL A 9 10.63 11.84 19.08
C VAL A 9 9.32 11.80 19.86
N THR A 10 9.22 12.49 21.01
CA THR A 10 7.99 12.54 21.80
C THR A 10 6.87 13.28 21.07
N ALA A 11 7.20 14.32 20.28
CA ALA A 11 6.21 14.99 19.45
C ALA A 11 5.63 14.06 18.37
N LEU A 12 6.49 13.26 17.72
CA LEU A 12 6.08 12.34 16.64
C LEU A 12 5.43 11.06 17.14
N GLU A 13 5.78 10.57 18.33
CA GLU A 13 5.15 9.41 18.98
C GLU A 13 3.63 9.59 19.21
N GLY A 14 3.16 10.83 19.32
CA GLY A 14 1.73 11.13 19.39
C GLY A 14 0.98 10.91 18.06
N LEU A 15 1.69 10.74 16.95
CA LEU A 15 1.14 10.61 15.60
C LEU A 15 1.54 9.30 14.91
N PHE A 16 2.73 8.79 15.22
CA PHE A 16 3.36 7.66 14.55
C PHE A 16 3.92 6.65 15.55
N ALA A 17 4.15 5.42 15.09
CA ALA A 17 4.88 4.44 15.89
C ALA A 17 6.31 4.94 16.17
N LYS A 18 6.77 4.83 17.43
CA LYS A 18 8.08 5.28 17.91
C LYS A 18 9.23 4.92 16.97
N ARG A 19 9.32 3.65 16.55
CA ARG A 19 10.40 3.16 15.68
C ARG A 19 10.42 3.83 14.31
N LEU A 20 9.25 4.18 13.76
CA LEU A 20 9.15 4.90 12.50
C LEU A 20 9.61 6.35 12.68
N ALA A 21 9.17 7.00 13.75
CA ALA A 21 9.59 8.36 14.08
C ALA A 21 11.12 8.46 14.24
N GLU A 22 11.73 7.58 15.03
CA GLU A 22 13.19 7.53 15.20
C GLU A 22 13.93 7.27 13.88
N LEU A 23 13.40 6.38 13.04
CA LEU A 23 14.00 6.07 11.74
C LEU A 23 14.00 7.27 10.80
N ILE A 24 12.87 7.99 10.71
CA ILE A 24 12.74 9.16 9.84
C ILE A 24 13.62 10.30 10.35
N LEU A 25 13.62 10.57 11.66
CA LEU A 25 14.47 11.61 12.24
C LEU A 25 15.95 11.34 11.94
N ARG A 26 16.43 10.11 12.15
CA ARG A 26 17.82 9.74 11.82
C ARG A 26 18.12 9.84 10.33
N ARG A 27 17.18 9.47 9.47
CA ARG A 27 17.33 9.56 8.00
C ARG A 27 17.50 11.01 7.54
N GLU A 28 16.79 11.94 8.16
CA GLU A 28 16.88 13.37 7.88
C GLU A 28 18.03 14.08 8.63
N GLY A 29 18.88 13.31 9.34
CA GLY A 29 20.01 13.87 10.10
C GLY A 29 19.61 14.65 11.35
N LEU A 30 18.39 14.44 11.86
CA LEU A 30 17.87 15.10 13.06
C LEU A 30 18.08 14.21 14.30
N ASP A 31 18.57 14.80 15.38
CA ASP A 31 18.66 14.12 16.68
C ASP A 31 17.24 13.91 17.25
N PRO A 32 16.82 12.66 17.53
CA PRO A 32 15.53 12.38 18.17
C PRO A 32 15.31 13.11 19.50
N ALA A 33 16.39 13.44 20.21
CA ALA A 33 16.35 14.18 21.47
C ALA A 33 16.33 15.71 21.29
N ALA A 34 16.50 16.23 20.07
CA ALA A 34 16.41 17.66 19.82
C ALA A 34 15.03 18.19 20.18
N ARG A 35 14.97 19.43 20.68
CA ARG A 35 13.72 20.04 21.11
C ARG A 35 13.02 20.66 19.90
N LEU A 36 11.71 20.50 19.84
CA LEU A 36 10.91 21.01 18.73
C LEU A 36 11.05 22.52 18.55
N ALA A 37 11.16 23.28 19.65
CA ALA A 37 11.32 24.73 19.63
C ALA A 37 12.63 25.23 19.03
N ASP A 38 13.65 24.36 18.92
CA ASP A 38 14.99 24.75 18.46
C ASP A 38 15.14 24.56 16.93
N LEU A 39 14.13 23.98 16.26
CA LEU A 39 14.15 23.77 14.82
C LEU A 39 13.73 25.00 14.03
N SER A 40 14.42 25.23 12.91
CA SER A 40 14.01 26.23 11.94
C SER A 40 12.72 25.83 11.23
N HIS A 41 11.99 26.81 10.69
CA HIS A 41 10.80 26.54 9.89
C HIS A 41 11.12 25.66 8.66
N ALA A 42 12.22 25.94 7.97
CA ALA A 42 12.66 25.15 6.82
C ALA A 42 12.95 23.68 7.20
N THR A 43 13.52 23.44 8.39
CA THR A 43 13.74 22.08 8.91
C THR A 43 12.42 21.37 9.19
N LEU A 44 11.44 22.08 9.76
CA LEU A 44 10.11 21.52 10.03
C LEU A 44 9.36 21.20 8.73
N GLU A 45 9.47 22.05 7.70
CA GLU A 45 8.91 21.77 6.37
C GLU A 45 9.56 20.54 5.73
N GLY A 46 10.89 20.43 5.81
CA GLY A 46 11.62 19.26 5.33
C GLY A 46 11.18 17.97 6.04
N LEU A 47 11.06 18.00 7.36
CA LEU A 47 10.58 16.87 8.15
C LEU A 47 9.13 16.49 7.81
N ALA A 48 8.26 17.50 7.64
CA ALA A 48 6.87 17.27 7.24
C ALA A 48 6.78 16.62 5.86
N ALA A 49 7.59 17.07 4.90
CA ALA A 49 7.68 16.46 3.58
C ALA A 49 8.17 15.00 3.67
N ALA A 50 9.21 14.72 4.46
CA ALA A 50 9.73 13.37 4.66
C ALA A 50 8.68 12.41 5.25
N LEU A 51 7.79 12.91 6.13
CA LEU A 51 6.72 12.13 6.76
C LEU A 51 5.51 11.91 5.83
N THR A 52 5.16 12.90 5.01
CA THR A 52 3.89 12.91 4.26
C THR A 52 4.04 12.51 2.79
N SER A 53 5.25 12.62 2.24
CA SER A 53 5.56 12.30 0.84
C SER A 53 6.65 11.23 0.72
N TRP A 54 6.65 10.27 1.64
CA TRP A 54 7.66 9.23 1.72
C TRP A 54 7.66 8.33 0.46
N GLN A 55 8.73 8.44 -0.31
CA GLN A 55 8.95 7.60 -1.49
C GLN A 55 9.66 6.31 -1.10
N VAL A 56 9.01 5.17 -1.36
CA VAL A 56 9.58 3.84 -1.21
C VAL A 56 9.62 3.18 -2.58
N ARG A 57 10.77 2.60 -2.95
CA ARG A 57 10.92 1.79 -4.15
C ARG A 57 10.87 0.31 -3.76
N PRO A 58 9.78 -0.42 -4.04
CA PRO A 58 9.72 -1.85 -3.83
C PRO A 58 10.80 -2.56 -4.67
N ALA A 59 11.40 -3.62 -4.11
CA ALA A 59 12.37 -4.44 -4.84
C ALA A 59 11.68 -5.39 -5.85
N GLY A 60 10.42 -5.75 -5.60
CA GLY A 60 9.61 -6.67 -6.39
C GLY A 60 8.38 -7.10 -5.60
N THR A 61 7.69 -8.15 -6.06
CA THR A 61 6.58 -8.79 -5.35
C THR A 61 7.06 -10.10 -4.72
N GLU A 62 6.35 -10.59 -3.69
CA GLU A 62 6.68 -11.88 -3.04
C GLU A 62 6.34 -13.11 -3.91
N GLY A 63 5.58 -12.91 -4.99
CA GLY A 63 5.17 -13.95 -5.93
C GLY A 63 4.00 -14.81 -5.44
N TYR A 64 3.68 -15.86 -6.22
CA TYR A 64 2.45 -16.65 -6.07
C TYR A 64 2.32 -17.40 -4.75
N ARG A 65 3.43 -17.67 -4.04
CA ARG A 65 3.36 -18.37 -2.74
C ARG A 65 2.67 -17.52 -1.66
N THR A 66 2.71 -16.19 -1.79
CA THR A 66 2.06 -15.26 -0.85
C THR A 66 0.89 -14.50 -1.49
N ALA A 67 0.77 -14.47 -2.82
CA ALA A 67 -0.32 -13.78 -3.49
C ALA A 67 -1.68 -14.37 -3.10
N GLU A 68 -2.65 -13.51 -2.79
CA GLU A 68 -4.03 -13.93 -2.48
C GLU A 68 -4.88 -14.19 -3.73
N VAL A 69 -4.50 -13.61 -4.87
CA VAL A 69 -5.21 -13.73 -6.15
C VAL A 69 -4.23 -13.62 -7.32
N THR A 70 -4.60 -14.22 -8.45
CA THR A 70 -3.90 -14.11 -9.74
C THR A 70 -4.56 -13.05 -10.61
N ALA A 71 -3.77 -12.08 -11.09
CA ALA A 71 -4.20 -11.16 -12.14
C ALA A 71 -3.91 -11.74 -13.53
N GLY A 72 -4.79 -11.47 -14.50
CA GLY A 72 -4.78 -12.13 -15.80
C GLY A 72 -5.64 -13.40 -15.81
N GLY A 73 -5.56 -14.18 -16.89
CA GLY A 73 -6.30 -15.44 -17.01
C GLY A 73 -6.78 -15.67 -18.44
N VAL A 74 -7.87 -16.44 -18.56
CA VAL A 74 -8.59 -16.60 -19.83
C VAL A 74 -9.22 -15.28 -20.24
N ASP A 75 -8.87 -14.79 -21.43
CA ASP A 75 -9.35 -13.53 -21.98
C ASP A 75 -10.89 -13.51 -22.06
N THR A 76 -11.49 -12.52 -21.38
CA THR A 76 -12.94 -12.33 -21.34
C THR A 76 -13.54 -12.01 -22.71
N ALA A 77 -12.76 -11.47 -23.65
CA ALA A 77 -13.20 -11.28 -25.04
C ALA A 77 -13.54 -12.60 -25.74
N GLY A 78 -12.89 -13.69 -25.33
CA GLY A 78 -13.14 -15.05 -25.80
C GLY A 78 -14.36 -15.73 -25.18
N LEU A 79 -15.03 -15.09 -24.22
CA LEU A 79 -16.16 -15.66 -23.47
C LEU A 79 -17.48 -14.91 -23.75
N SER A 80 -18.58 -15.62 -23.59
CA SER A 80 -19.92 -15.03 -23.50
C SER A 80 -20.12 -14.45 -22.10
N SER A 81 -20.42 -13.16 -21.98
CA SER A 81 -20.67 -12.50 -20.69
C SER A 81 -21.96 -12.96 -20.00
N ARG A 82 -22.85 -13.66 -20.71
CA ARG A 82 -24.10 -14.18 -20.16
C ARG A 82 -23.98 -15.63 -19.69
N THR A 83 -23.17 -16.44 -20.38
CA THR A 83 -23.12 -17.90 -20.17
C THR A 83 -21.77 -18.40 -19.71
N MET A 84 -20.71 -17.59 -19.81
CA MET A 84 -19.32 -17.97 -19.54
C MET A 84 -18.77 -19.07 -20.46
N GLU A 85 -19.48 -19.37 -21.55
CA GLU A 85 -19.06 -20.32 -22.58
C GLU A 85 -18.00 -19.68 -23.51
N SER A 86 -17.05 -20.51 -23.97
CA SER A 86 -16.05 -20.14 -24.96
C SER A 86 -16.69 -19.85 -26.32
N ARG A 87 -16.30 -18.74 -26.93
CA ARG A 87 -16.66 -18.40 -28.32
C ARG A 87 -15.96 -19.27 -29.36
N HIS A 88 -14.90 -19.99 -28.97
CA HIS A 88 -14.08 -20.79 -29.89
C HIS A 88 -14.43 -22.28 -29.85
N VAL A 89 -14.90 -22.78 -28.71
CA VAL A 89 -15.20 -24.20 -28.51
C VAL A 89 -16.58 -24.33 -27.84
N PRO A 90 -17.63 -24.68 -28.59
CA PRO A 90 -18.94 -24.94 -28.02
C PRO A 90 -18.90 -26.03 -26.95
N GLY A 91 -19.59 -25.82 -25.83
CA GLY A 91 -19.62 -26.69 -24.66
C GLY A 91 -18.52 -26.45 -23.64
N LEU A 92 -17.47 -25.68 -23.95
CA LEU A 92 -16.38 -25.36 -23.01
C LEU A 92 -16.68 -24.07 -22.23
N HIS A 93 -16.56 -24.11 -20.90
CA HIS A 93 -16.87 -22.99 -20.01
C HIS A 93 -15.70 -22.68 -19.08
N PHE A 94 -15.55 -21.40 -18.73
CA PHE A 94 -14.55 -20.93 -17.75
C PHE A 94 -15.21 -20.00 -16.74
N ILE A 95 -15.00 -20.24 -15.45
CA ILE A 95 -15.62 -19.47 -14.35
C ILE A 95 -14.61 -19.22 -13.23
N GLY A 96 -14.88 -18.23 -12.38
CA GLY A 96 -14.05 -17.91 -11.22
C GLY A 96 -12.70 -17.29 -11.60
N GLU A 97 -11.69 -17.50 -10.75
CA GLU A 97 -10.38 -16.84 -10.82
C GLU A 97 -9.55 -17.22 -12.05
N CYS A 98 -9.88 -18.29 -12.76
CA CYS A 98 -9.14 -18.65 -13.98
C CYS A 98 -9.43 -17.71 -15.16
N VAL A 99 -10.49 -16.91 -15.06
CA VAL A 99 -10.88 -15.88 -16.03
C VAL A 99 -10.16 -14.58 -15.70
N ASP A 100 -9.81 -13.79 -16.71
CA ASP A 100 -9.17 -12.48 -16.56
C ASP A 100 -10.14 -11.43 -15.97
N VAL A 101 -10.48 -11.63 -14.70
CA VAL A 101 -11.29 -10.75 -13.85
C VAL A 101 -10.71 -10.81 -12.44
N THR A 102 -10.18 -9.70 -11.96
CA THR A 102 -9.56 -9.61 -10.63
C THR A 102 -10.24 -8.52 -9.81
N GLY A 103 -10.87 -8.91 -8.71
CA GLY A 103 -11.51 -8.01 -7.76
C GLY A 103 -10.51 -7.39 -6.78
N TRP A 104 -10.92 -6.28 -6.16
CA TRP A 104 -10.19 -5.70 -5.02
C TRP A 104 -10.25 -6.62 -3.79
N LEU A 105 -9.36 -6.37 -2.82
CA LEU A 105 -9.42 -7.02 -1.52
C LEU A 105 -10.75 -6.67 -0.83
N GLY A 106 -11.33 -7.64 -0.11
CA GLY A 106 -12.58 -7.45 0.63
C GLY A 106 -13.78 -8.24 0.09
N GLY A 107 -13.56 -9.41 -0.51
CA GLY A 107 -14.62 -10.35 -0.87
C GLY A 107 -15.10 -10.30 -2.33
N TYR A 108 -14.59 -9.37 -3.14
CA TYR A 108 -14.98 -9.22 -4.55
C TYR A 108 -14.64 -10.45 -5.41
N ASN A 109 -13.48 -11.09 -5.16
CA ASN A 109 -13.10 -12.32 -5.87
C ASN A 109 -14.04 -13.49 -5.55
N PHE A 110 -14.51 -13.59 -4.30
CA PHE A 110 -15.55 -14.56 -3.95
C PHE A 110 -16.87 -14.21 -4.62
N GLN A 111 -17.30 -12.94 -4.58
CA GLN A 111 -18.53 -12.50 -5.25
C GLN A 111 -18.52 -12.74 -6.77
N TRP A 112 -17.36 -12.66 -7.42
CA TRP A 112 -17.18 -13.01 -8.83
C TRP A 112 -17.28 -14.52 -9.08
N ALA A 113 -16.80 -15.34 -8.15
CA ALA A 113 -16.84 -16.78 -8.28
C ALA A 113 -18.23 -17.41 -8.05
N TRP A 114 -19.13 -16.69 -7.35
CA TRP A 114 -20.50 -17.12 -7.05
C TRP A 114 -21.50 -16.81 -8.17
#